data_AF-A0A2E7WDS4-F1
#
_entry.id   AF-A0A2E7WDS4-F1
#
_cell.length_a   1.000
_cell.length_b   1.000
_cell.length_c   1.000
_cell.angle_alpha   90.00
_cell.angle_beta   90.00
_cell.angle_gamma   90.00
#
_symmetry.space_group_name_H-M   'P 1'
#
loop_
_entity.id
_entity.type
_entity.pdbx_description
1 polymer ?
#
loop_
_entity_poly.entity_id
_entity_poly.type
_entity_poly.pdbx_seq_one_letter_code
_entity_poly.pdbx_strand_id
1 'polypeptide(L)'
;FDTIEGKTLFLEKSATLINMINYSIYRQQLIEGIANTIGQNIIQVEKAVEQNKTQNVQFSNTNQAESKQLSPEPMSQMISNKSNSSMKSLMSRMISCVLTYPSIVNDPETSSVIEERVRKLPKSEVLLELIRHAQVESDLSKEALLDPYKSNERVYLRLQELSILKPFLSEFEAKEEFGYSLTAAEKYYERKSTKASILSAKTHDEEKAVMQDIMKSKLKKVNQKKSS
;
A
#
# COMPACT_ATOMS: atom_id res chain seq x y z
N PHE A 1 17.15 32.61 -8.95
CA PHE A 1 15.70 32.35 -9.00
C PHE A 1 14.95 33.54 -9.60
N ASP A 2 15.28 34.77 -9.22
CA ASP A 2 14.51 35.98 -9.58
C ASP A 2 14.62 36.46 -11.04
N THR A 3 15.46 35.81 -11.86
CA THR A 3 15.56 36.12 -13.29
C THR A 3 14.39 35.50 -14.06
N ILE A 4 14.04 36.09 -15.20
CA ILE A 4 12.99 35.54 -16.10
C ILE A 4 13.34 34.10 -16.47
N GLU A 5 14.59 33.83 -16.82
CA GLU A 5 15.10 32.49 -17.12
C GLU A 5 14.98 31.53 -15.93
N GLY A 6 15.30 32.00 -14.72
CA GLY A 6 15.19 31.20 -13.49
C GLY A 6 13.75 30.83 -13.15
N LYS A 7 12.81 31.76 -13.34
CA LYS A 7 11.37 31.52 -13.15
C LYS A 7 10.81 30.57 -14.20
N THR A 8 11.23 30.68 -15.45
CA THR A 8 10.84 29.77 -16.53
C THR A 8 11.35 28.35 -16.29
N LEU A 9 12.63 28.18 -15.92
CA LEU A 9 13.21 26.88 -15.60
C LEU A 9 12.54 26.23 -14.38
N PHE A 10 12.20 27.05 -13.37
CA PHE A 10 11.43 26.59 -12.21
C PHE A 10 10.04 26.10 -12.61
N LEU A 11 9.34 26.83 -13.48
CA LEU A 11 8.02 26.44 -13.98
C LEU A 11 8.08 25.14 -14.78
N GLU A 12 9.08 24.97 -15.65
CA GLU A 12 9.29 23.74 -16.44
C GLU A 12 9.51 22.50 -15.55
N LYS A 13 10.41 22.61 -14.57
CA LYS A 13 10.67 21.53 -13.61
C LYS A 13 9.44 21.22 -12.76
N SER A 14 8.74 22.25 -12.30
CA SER A 14 7.54 22.09 -11.49
C SER A 14 6.39 21.47 -12.30
N ALA A 15 6.20 21.87 -13.56
CA ALA A 15 5.18 21.32 -14.45
C ALA A 15 5.33 19.80 -14.66
N THR A 16 6.57 19.32 -14.77
CA THR A 16 6.87 17.88 -14.86
C THR A 16 6.35 17.13 -13.64
N LEU A 17 6.58 17.67 -12.44
CA LEU A 17 6.13 17.07 -11.17
C LEU A 17 4.61 17.17 -11.01
N ILE A 18 4.01 18.31 -11.35
CA ILE A 18 2.55 18.54 -11.29
C ILE A 18 1.80 17.56 -12.20
N ASN A 19 2.36 17.25 -13.37
CA ASN A 19 1.75 16.32 -14.32
C ASN A 19 1.78 14.85 -13.84
N MET A 20 2.51 14.52 -12.78
CA MET A 20 2.51 13.21 -12.13
C MET A 20 1.43 13.06 -11.05
N ILE A 21 0.73 14.15 -10.70
CA ILE A 21 -0.25 14.18 -9.62
C ILE A 21 -1.64 13.86 -10.18
N ASN A 22 -2.26 12.80 -9.64
CA ASN A 22 -3.58 12.32 -10.10
C ASN A 22 -4.77 12.97 -9.38
N TYR A 23 -4.54 13.79 -8.35
CA TYR A 23 -5.58 14.45 -7.57
C TYR A 23 -5.76 15.91 -8.03
N SER A 24 -6.95 16.25 -8.53
CA SER A 24 -7.26 17.56 -9.13
C SER A 24 -7.14 18.73 -8.15
N ILE A 25 -7.57 18.55 -6.90
CA ILE A 25 -7.55 19.61 -5.88
C ILE A 25 -6.11 19.99 -5.52
N TYR A 26 -5.26 19.00 -5.23
CA TYR A 26 -3.84 19.24 -4.91
C TYR A 26 -3.09 19.80 -6.11
N ARG A 27 -3.41 19.34 -7.32
CA ARG A 27 -2.87 19.90 -8.56
C ARG A 27 -3.16 21.40 -8.66
N GLN A 28 -4.39 21.81 -8.36
CA GLN A 28 -4.78 23.23 -8.43
C GLN A 28 -4.08 24.08 -7.38
N GLN A 29 -3.96 23.60 -6.14
CA GLN A 29 -3.24 24.30 -5.07
C GLN A 29 -1.77 24.51 -5.41
N LEU A 30 -1.13 23.53 -6.06
CA LEU A 30 0.26 23.66 -6.52
C LEU A 30 0.40 24.68 -7.65
N ILE A 31 -0.52 24.69 -8.61
CA ILE A 31 -0.54 25.68 -9.70
C ILE A 31 -0.71 27.09 -9.12
N GLU A 32 -1.60 27.27 -8.15
CA GLU A 32 -1.82 28.53 -7.46
C GLU A 32 -0.59 28.99 -6.66
N GLY A 33 0.02 28.08 -5.90
CA GLY A 33 1.27 28.36 -5.16
C GLY A 33 2.42 28.75 -6.08
N ILE A 34 2.58 28.07 -7.21
CA ILE A 34 3.61 28.39 -8.22
C ILE A 34 3.34 29.75 -8.85
N ALA A 35 2.10 30.03 -9.24
CA ALA A 35 1.69 31.31 -9.81
C ALA A 35 2.03 32.48 -8.88
N ASN A 36 1.72 32.33 -7.59
CA ASN A 36 2.07 33.31 -6.56
C ASN A 36 3.59 33.46 -6.38
N THR A 37 4.33 32.36 -6.45
CA THR A 37 5.79 32.31 -6.26
C THR A 37 6.56 32.97 -7.42
N ILE A 38 6.09 32.81 -8.66
CA ILE A 38 6.72 33.43 -9.85
C ILE A 38 6.14 34.80 -10.19
N GLY A 39 5.01 35.17 -9.57
CA GLY A 39 4.30 36.43 -9.80
C GLY A 39 3.56 36.47 -11.14
N GLN A 40 3.01 35.33 -11.58
CA GLN A 40 2.25 35.22 -12.84
C GLN A 40 0.78 34.85 -12.57
N ASN A 41 -0.07 35.04 -13.56
CA ASN A 41 -1.48 34.69 -13.45
C ASN A 41 -1.68 33.16 -13.49
N ILE A 42 -2.54 32.64 -12.62
CA ILE A 42 -2.86 31.21 -12.49
C ILE A 42 -3.22 30.58 -13.85
N ILE A 43 -4.02 31.26 -14.68
CA ILE A 43 -4.46 30.75 -15.99
C ILE A 43 -3.28 30.60 -16.97
N GLN A 44 -2.27 31.47 -16.88
CA GLN A 44 -1.08 31.37 -17.72
C GLN A 44 -0.18 30.21 -17.29
N VAL A 45 -0.04 30.02 -15.97
CA VAL A 45 0.71 28.90 -15.39
C VAL A 45 0.06 27.57 -15.70
N GLU A 46 -1.27 27.47 -15.57
CA GLU A 46 -2.02 26.28 -15.90
C GLU A 46 -1.84 25.87 -17.37
N LYS A 47 -1.96 26.83 -18.30
CA LYS A 47 -1.72 26.59 -19.73
C LYS A 47 -0.29 26.12 -20.00
N ALA A 48 0.71 26.68 -19.33
CA ALA A 48 2.11 26.26 -19.50
C ALA A 48 2.34 24.83 -19.00
N VAL A 49 1.73 24.45 -17.88
CA VAL A 49 1.78 23.09 -17.32
C VAL A 49 1.11 22.08 -18.25
N GLU A 50 -0.01 22.45 -18.87
CA GLU A 50 -0.71 21.61 -19.85
C GLU A 50 0.07 21.46 -21.17
N GLN A 51 0.70 22.52 -21.67
CA GLN A 51 1.56 22.46 -22.85
C GLN A 51 2.78 21.56 -22.65
N ASN A 52 3.35 21.56 -21.44
CA ASN A 52 4.46 20.67 -21.07
C ASN A 52 4.06 19.18 -21.11
N LYS A 53 2.79 18.86 -20.82
CA LYS A 53 2.24 17.50 -20.95
C LYS A 53 2.27 17.01 -22.39
N THR A 54 1.98 17.88 -23.35
CA THR A 54 1.95 17.55 -24.79
C THR A 54 3.37 17.39 -25.37
N GLN A 55 4.33 18.21 -24.92
CA GLN A 55 5.73 18.11 -25.36
C GLN A 55 6.41 16.83 -24.86
N ASN A 56 6.16 16.41 -23.62
CA ASN A 56 6.74 15.17 -23.07
C ASN A 56 6.25 13.90 -23.80
N VAL A 57 5.04 13.90 -24.37
CA VAL A 57 4.52 12.77 -25.18
C VAL A 57 5.22 12.68 -26.55
N GLN A 58 5.70 13.81 -27.09
CA GLN A 58 6.44 13.85 -28.36
C GLN A 58 7.90 13.38 -28.22
N PHE A 59 8.56 13.63 -27.08
CA PHE A 59 9.94 13.18 -26.84
C PHE A 59 10.06 11.68 -26.51
N SER A 60 8.98 11.00 -26.13
CA SER A 60 8.99 9.56 -25.86
C SER A 60 8.94 8.66 -27.12
N ASN A 61 8.75 9.22 -28.33
CA ASN A 61 8.53 8.43 -29.56
C ASN A 61 9.66 8.49 -30.59
N THR A 62 10.83 9.04 -30.29
CA THR A 62 11.98 9.01 -31.19
C THR A 62 13.24 8.74 -30.40
N ASN A 63 13.64 7.47 -30.32
CA ASN A 63 15.03 6.98 -30.23
C ASN A 63 15.01 5.44 -30.20
N GLN A 64 14.75 4.81 -31.35
CA GLN A 64 15.27 3.48 -31.65
C GLN A 64 16.43 3.66 -32.65
N ALA A 65 17.66 3.50 -32.19
CA ALA A 65 18.80 3.02 -32.97
C ALA A 65 20.02 2.79 -32.05
N GLU A 66 20.28 1.51 -31.78
CA GLU A 66 21.57 0.84 -31.53
C GLU A 66 22.71 1.54 -30.76
N SER A 67 23.06 0.98 -29.58
CA SER A 67 24.41 0.41 -29.35
C SER A 67 24.48 -0.42 -28.05
N LYS A 68 25.09 -1.61 -28.16
CA LYS A 68 25.40 -2.57 -27.09
C LYS A 68 26.28 -1.97 -26.00
N GLN A 69 25.95 -2.19 -24.72
CA GLN A 69 26.93 -2.70 -23.74
C GLN A 69 26.26 -3.29 -22.48
N LEU A 70 26.88 -4.35 -21.98
CA LEU A 70 26.50 -5.22 -20.86
C LEU A 70 26.34 -4.45 -19.53
N SER A 71 25.21 -4.64 -18.84
CA SER A 71 25.05 -4.46 -17.40
C SER A 71 23.85 -5.30 -16.93
N PRO A 72 23.94 -6.09 -15.84
CA PRO A 72 22.80 -6.86 -15.36
C PRO A 72 21.89 -5.92 -14.55
N GLU A 73 20.91 -5.31 -15.21
CA GLU A 73 19.81 -4.65 -14.50
C GLU A 73 18.93 -5.73 -13.83
N PRO A 74 18.50 -5.53 -12.56
CA PRO A 74 17.56 -6.42 -11.93
C PRO A 74 16.24 -6.28 -12.67
N MET A 75 15.83 -7.39 -13.28
CA MET A 75 14.57 -7.57 -13.98
C MET A 75 13.42 -6.99 -13.14
N SER A 76 13.04 -5.75 -13.45
CA SER A 76 11.80 -5.14 -12.98
C SER A 76 10.69 -5.86 -13.72
N GLN A 77 10.36 -7.05 -13.21
CA GLN A 77 9.07 -7.66 -13.48
C GLN A 77 8.04 -6.62 -13.04
N MET A 78 7.46 -5.91 -14.01
CA MET A 78 6.14 -5.34 -13.88
C MET A 78 5.25 -6.50 -13.41
N ILE A 79 5.07 -6.60 -12.10
CA ILE A 79 4.06 -7.46 -11.52
C ILE A 79 2.75 -6.90 -12.06
N SER A 80 2.21 -7.60 -13.05
CA SER A 80 0.88 -7.32 -13.59
C SER A 80 -0.06 -7.06 -12.41
N ASN A 81 -0.80 -5.96 -12.44
CA ASN A 81 -1.87 -5.61 -11.49
C ASN A 81 -3.06 -6.60 -11.54
N LYS A 82 -2.81 -7.90 -11.68
CA LYS A 82 -3.75 -8.93 -11.25
C LYS A 82 -3.65 -8.97 -9.74
N SER A 83 -4.60 -8.32 -9.08
CA SER A 83 -4.85 -8.37 -7.64
C SER A 83 -5.20 -9.79 -7.20
N ASN A 84 -4.22 -10.70 -7.24
CA ASN A 84 -4.32 -11.98 -6.56
C ASN A 84 -4.28 -11.66 -5.07
N SER A 85 -5.46 -11.60 -4.43
CA SER A 85 -5.66 -11.46 -2.98
C SER A 85 -5.29 -12.75 -2.23
N SER A 86 -4.13 -13.31 -2.56
CA SER A 86 -3.54 -14.42 -1.84
C SER A 86 -3.23 -14.00 -0.41
N MET A 87 -3.24 -14.96 0.52
CA MET A 87 -2.77 -14.69 1.88
C MET A 87 -1.38 -14.06 1.90
N LYS A 88 -0.46 -14.48 1.03
CA LYS A 88 0.91 -13.94 0.95
C LYS A 88 0.92 -12.45 0.58
N SER A 89 0.12 -12.02 -0.39
CA SER A 89 0.05 -10.62 -0.83
C SER A 89 -0.65 -9.74 0.21
N LEU A 90 -1.70 -10.25 0.87
CA LEU A 90 -2.38 -9.55 1.96
C LEU A 90 -1.47 -9.36 3.17
N MET A 91 -0.75 -10.42 3.58
CA MET A 91 0.25 -10.33 4.66
C MET A 91 1.37 -9.36 4.30
N SER A 92 1.86 -9.39 3.06
CA SER A 92 2.89 -8.46 2.58
C SER A 92 2.43 -7.01 2.70
N ARG A 93 1.19 -6.70 2.32
CA ARG A 93 0.60 -5.35 2.44
C ARG A 93 0.49 -4.91 3.89
N MET A 94 -0.02 -5.78 4.78
CA MET A 94 -0.14 -5.45 6.21
C MET A 94 1.23 -5.17 6.84
N ILE A 95 2.23 -6.02 6.55
CA ILE A 95 3.61 -5.83 7.03
C ILE A 95 4.18 -4.50 6.50
N SER A 96 4.03 -4.21 5.20
CA SER A 96 4.49 -2.95 4.62
C SER A 96 3.83 -1.73 5.27
N CYS A 97 2.53 -1.78 5.59
CA CYS A 97 1.83 -0.70 6.28
C CYS A 97 2.43 -0.47 7.68
N VAL A 98 2.61 -1.53 8.48
CA VAL A 98 3.16 -1.41 9.85
C VAL A 98 4.61 -0.91 9.84
N LEU A 99 5.44 -1.40 8.91
CA LEU A 99 6.83 -0.95 8.80
C LEU A 99 6.97 0.51 8.37
N THR A 100 6.00 1.02 7.60
CA THR A 100 6.02 2.40 7.11
C THR A 100 5.39 3.36 8.11
N TYR A 101 4.29 2.95 8.75
CA TYR A 101 3.53 3.74 9.70
C TYR A 101 3.18 2.90 10.94
N PRO A 102 4.12 2.76 11.90
CA PRO A 102 3.89 1.97 13.12
C PRO A 102 2.70 2.50 13.94
N SER A 103 2.45 3.80 13.88
CA SER A 103 1.34 4.49 14.55
C SER A 103 -0.05 3.93 14.20
N ILE A 104 -0.25 3.31 13.03
CA ILE A 104 -1.57 2.81 12.60
C ILE A 104 -2.09 1.68 13.48
N VAL A 105 -1.22 1.01 14.24
CA VAL A 105 -1.58 -0.07 15.18
C VAL A 105 -1.46 0.33 16.65
N ASN A 106 -1.11 1.59 16.93
CA ASN A 106 -0.87 2.10 18.28
C ASN A 106 -2.05 2.90 18.85
N ASP A 107 -3.16 2.96 18.13
CA ASP A 107 -4.38 3.62 18.56
C ASP A 107 -4.96 2.93 19.81
N PRO A 108 -5.08 3.63 20.97
CA PRO A 108 -5.50 3.02 22.23
C PRO A 108 -6.85 2.29 22.15
N GLU A 109 -7.76 2.74 21.29
CA GLU A 109 -9.10 2.14 21.16
C GLU A 109 -9.09 0.86 20.32
N THR A 110 -8.15 0.73 19.37
CA THR A 110 -8.16 -0.34 18.37
C THR A 110 -6.97 -1.30 18.45
N SER A 111 -5.91 -0.93 19.17
CA SER A 111 -4.65 -1.67 19.33
C SER A 111 -4.87 -3.14 19.77
N SER A 112 -5.66 -3.36 20.83
CA SER A 112 -5.97 -4.71 21.34
C SER A 112 -6.80 -5.54 20.34
N VAL A 113 -7.71 -4.89 19.61
CA VAL A 113 -8.56 -5.54 18.61
C VAL A 113 -7.74 -5.98 17.40
N ILE A 114 -6.81 -5.13 16.95
CA ILE A 114 -5.91 -5.44 15.83
C ILE A 114 -5.03 -6.64 16.17
N GLU A 115 -4.40 -6.64 17.35
CA GLU A 115 -3.55 -7.75 17.78
C GLU A 115 -4.32 -9.08 17.82
N GLU A 116 -5.51 -9.08 18.45
CA GLU A 116 -6.35 -10.27 18.58
C GLU A 116 -6.85 -10.80 17.22
N ARG A 117 -7.12 -9.91 16.26
CA ARG A 117 -7.49 -10.30 14.89
C ARG A 117 -6.31 -10.92 14.14
N VAL A 118 -5.13 -10.33 14.22
CA VAL A 118 -3.91 -10.85 13.57
C VAL A 118 -3.49 -12.19 14.14
N ARG A 119 -3.61 -12.39 15.47
CA ARG A 119 -3.31 -13.66 16.15
C ARG A 119 -4.12 -14.84 15.60
N LYS A 120 -5.32 -14.60 15.07
CA LYS A 120 -6.20 -15.64 14.49
C LYS A 120 -5.85 -16.02 13.05
N LEU A 121 -4.98 -15.25 12.39
CA LEU A 121 -4.54 -15.54 11.03
C LEU A 121 -3.46 -16.64 11.03
N PRO A 122 -3.42 -17.49 10.01
CA PRO A 122 -2.38 -18.52 9.89
C PRO A 122 -1.03 -17.89 9.51
N LYS A 123 0.05 -18.35 10.16
CA LYS A 123 1.43 -17.91 9.88
C LYS A 123 1.62 -16.39 10.00
N SER A 124 1.03 -15.80 11.03
CA SER A 124 1.03 -14.35 11.28
C SER A 124 2.07 -13.90 12.29
N GLU A 125 2.97 -14.78 12.73
CA GLU A 125 3.88 -14.56 13.87
C GLU A 125 4.74 -13.31 13.67
N VAL A 126 5.34 -13.15 12.49
CA VAL A 126 6.16 -11.97 12.16
C VAL A 126 5.34 -10.67 12.19
N LEU A 127 4.12 -10.69 11.64
CA LEU A 127 3.25 -9.51 11.65
C LEU A 127 2.81 -9.18 13.09
N LEU A 128 2.50 -10.20 13.88
CA LEU A 128 2.09 -10.06 15.28
C LEU A 128 3.22 -9.46 16.14
N GLU A 129 4.45 -9.93 15.96
CA GLU A 129 5.63 -9.39 16.65
C GLU A 129 5.92 -7.95 16.26
N LEU A 130 5.84 -7.62 14.96
CA LEU A 130 5.98 -6.22 14.49
C LEU A 130 4.94 -5.29 15.12
N ILE A 131 3.68 -5.74 15.22
CA ILE A 131 2.60 -4.96 15.86
C ILE A 131 2.90 -4.74 17.34
N ARG A 132 3.30 -5.78 18.06
CA ARG A 132 3.64 -5.66 19.48
C ARG A 132 4.81 -4.70 19.72
N HIS A 133 5.85 -4.79 18.91
CA HIS A 133 6.99 -3.88 19.02
C HIS A 133 6.59 -2.43 18.73
N ALA A 134 5.76 -2.20 17.70
CA ALA A 134 5.21 -0.88 17.42
C ALA A 134 4.39 -0.34 18.60
N GLN A 135 3.62 -1.18 19.28
CA GLN A 135 2.75 -0.78 20.39
C GLN A 135 3.50 -0.50 21.70
N VAL A 136 4.68 -1.10 21.90
CA VAL A 136 5.51 -0.87 23.10
C VAL A 136 6.29 0.43 23.00
N GLU A 137 6.79 0.77 21.81
CA GLU A 137 7.63 1.96 21.59
C GLU A 137 6.97 2.91 20.57
N SER A 138 6.38 4.00 21.05
CA SER A 138 5.57 4.92 20.23
C SER A 138 6.37 5.68 19.16
N ASP A 139 7.68 5.85 19.36
CA ASP A 139 8.58 6.60 18.47
C ASP A 139 9.58 5.68 17.74
N LEU A 140 9.20 4.42 17.53
CA LEU A 140 10.10 3.41 16.97
C LEU A 140 10.42 3.71 15.50
N SER A 141 11.70 3.84 15.18
CA SER A 141 12.14 3.93 13.79
C SER A 141 11.93 2.59 13.07
N LYS A 142 11.79 2.66 11.75
CA LYS A 142 11.74 1.47 10.89
C LYS A 142 12.94 0.55 11.12
N GLU A 143 14.14 1.11 11.27
CA GLU A 143 15.36 0.36 11.53
C GLU A 143 15.31 -0.37 12.89
N ALA A 144 14.74 0.28 13.91
CA ALA A 144 14.56 -0.32 15.23
C ALA A 144 13.50 -1.43 15.22
N LEU A 145 12.44 -1.31 14.41
CA LEU A 145 11.48 -2.41 14.17
C LEU A 145 12.11 -3.65 13.53
N LEU A 146 13.15 -3.46 12.70
CA LEU A 146 13.82 -4.54 11.99
C LEU A 146 14.98 -5.17 12.78
N ASP A 147 15.50 -4.49 13.81
CA ASP A 147 16.66 -4.92 14.59
C ASP A 147 16.51 -6.34 15.19
N PRO A 148 15.35 -6.72 15.77
CA PRO A 148 15.14 -8.05 16.34
C PRO A 148 15.27 -9.19 15.32
N TYR A 149 15.10 -8.91 14.02
CA TYR A 149 15.10 -9.91 12.97
C TYR A 149 16.48 -10.13 12.34
N LYS A 150 17.51 -9.34 12.68
CA LYS A 150 18.86 -9.43 12.08
C LYS A 150 19.50 -10.81 12.22
N SER A 151 19.16 -11.56 13.27
CA SER A 151 19.63 -12.93 13.49
C SER A 151 19.03 -13.96 12.51
N ASN A 152 17.91 -13.63 11.86
CA ASN A 152 17.25 -14.45 10.87
C ASN A 152 17.30 -13.78 9.50
N GLU A 153 18.40 -14.01 8.78
CA GLU A 153 18.72 -13.36 7.50
C GLU A 153 17.57 -13.41 6.49
N ARG A 154 16.91 -14.57 6.36
CA ARG A 154 15.80 -14.74 5.41
C ARG A 154 14.61 -13.84 5.73
N VAL A 155 14.24 -13.75 7.00
CA VAL A 155 13.12 -12.90 7.44
C VAL A 155 13.52 -11.44 7.33
N TYR A 156 14.72 -11.10 7.80
CA TYR A 156 15.26 -9.75 7.74
C TYR A 156 15.29 -9.17 6.32
N LEU A 157 15.90 -9.89 5.37
CA LEU A 157 15.96 -9.46 3.96
C LEU A 157 14.57 -9.27 3.38
N ARG A 158 13.63 -10.18 3.69
CA ARG A 158 12.27 -10.08 3.21
C ARG A 158 11.52 -8.87 3.80
N LEU A 159 11.71 -8.56 5.08
CA LEU A 159 11.13 -7.38 5.71
C LEU A 159 11.73 -6.09 5.13
N GLN A 160 13.04 -6.09 4.87
CA GLN A 160 13.71 -4.97 4.21
C GLN A 160 13.13 -4.70 2.82
N GLU A 161 12.93 -5.73 1.99
CA GLU A 161 12.24 -5.62 0.70
C GLU A 161 10.82 -5.03 0.85
N LEU A 162 10.04 -5.53 1.81
CA LEU A 162 8.67 -5.09 2.05
C LEU A 162 8.58 -3.65 2.54
N SER A 163 9.61 -3.16 3.23
CA SER A 163 9.67 -1.78 3.72
C SER A 163 9.86 -0.73 2.62
N ILE A 164 10.25 -1.17 1.42
CA ILE A 164 10.53 -0.29 0.27
C ILE A 164 9.44 -0.42 -0.81
N LEU A 165 8.52 -1.39 -0.65
CA LEU A 165 7.53 -1.74 -1.68
C LEU A 165 6.42 -0.67 -1.77
N LYS A 166 6.49 0.18 -2.81
CA LYS A 166 5.51 1.21 -3.20
C LYS A 166 4.12 0.61 -3.52
N PRO A 167 3.01 1.38 -3.43
CA PRO A 167 2.90 2.85 -3.42
C PRO A 167 3.22 3.53 -2.08
N PHE A 168 3.65 4.79 -2.15
CA PHE A 168 3.65 5.68 -0.99
C PHE A 168 2.19 5.93 -0.62
N LEU A 169 1.74 5.32 0.47
CA LEU A 169 0.46 5.62 1.09
C LEU A 169 0.70 6.74 2.11
N SER A 170 -0.25 7.64 2.30
CA SER A 170 -0.32 8.43 3.53
C SER A 170 -0.60 7.54 4.73
N GLU A 171 -0.37 8.03 5.94
CA GLU A 171 -0.70 7.29 7.17
C GLU A 171 -2.19 6.88 7.21
N PHE A 172 -3.07 7.78 6.76
CA PHE A 172 -4.50 7.50 6.66
C PHE A 172 -4.80 6.36 5.67
N GLU A 173 -4.23 6.43 4.46
CA GLU A 173 -4.40 5.37 3.45
C GLU A 173 -3.76 4.06 3.89
N ALA A 174 -2.65 4.10 4.63
CA ALA A 174 -2.02 2.92 5.21
C ALA A 174 -2.92 2.28 6.28
N LYS A 175 -3.60 3.08 7.11
CA LYS A 175 -4.58 2.59 8.08
C LYS A 175 -5.76 1.92 7.37
N GLU A 176 -6.28 2.53 6.29
CA GLU A 176 -7.35 1.93 5.49
C GLU A 176 -6.91 0.65 4.77
N GLU A 177 -5.76 0.65 4.10
CA GLU A 177 -5.22 -0.51 3.39
C GLU A 177 -4.90 -1.67 4.35
N PHE A 178 -4.38 -1.36 5.55
CA PHE A 178 -4.18 -2.36 6.60
C PHE A 178 -5.52 -2.98 7.02
N GLY A 179 -6.53 -2.16 7.33
CA GLY A 179 -7.86 -2.63 7.74
C GLY A 179 -8.56 -3.45 6.66
N TYR A 180 -8.46 -3.03 5.39
CA TYR A 180 -8.95 -3.76 4.24
C TYR A 180 -8.24 -5.11 4.09
N SER A 181 -6.90 -5.10 4.14
CA SER A 181 -6.07 -6.28 3.97
C SER A 181 -6.32 -7.31 5.08
N LEU A 182 -6.45 -6.86 6.33
CA LEU A 182 -6.78 -7.70 7.48
C LEU A 182 -8.14 -8.38 7.30
N THR A 183 -9.17 -7.60 6.95
CA THR A 183 -10.51 -8.12 6.71
C THR A 183 -10.55 -9.08 5.51
N ALA A 184 -9.77 -8.79 4.46
CA ALA A 184 -9.64 -9.68 3.32
C ALA A 184 -8.91 -10.98 3.67
N ALA A 185 -7.89 -10.93 4.54
CA ALA A 185 -7.13 -12.09 4.99
C ALA A 185 -7.99 -13.02 5.85
N GLU A 186 -8.79 -12.46 6.77
CA GLU A 186 -9.76 -13.21 7.55
C GLU A 186 -10.76 -13.94 6.64
N LYS A 187 -11.38 -13.20 5.70
CA LYS A 187 -12.31 -13.80 4.73
C LYS A 187 -11.66 -14.85 3.84
N TYR A 188 -10.39 -14.66 3.46
CA TYR A 188 -9.63 -15.65 2.69
C TYR A 188 -9.44 -16.92 3.52
N TYR A 189 -9.02 -16.78 4.77
CA TYR A 189 -8.78 -17.89 5.68
C TYR A 189 -10.07 -18.64 6.01
N GLU A 190 -11.15 -17.94 6.38
CA GLU A 190 -12.46 -18.52 6.64
C GLU A 190 -12.93 -19.39 5.46
N ARG A 191 -12.91 -18.85 4.23
CA ARG A 191 -13.32 -19.61 3.03
C ARG A 191 -12.46 -20.86 2.82
N LYS A 192 -11.15 -20.75 3.03
CA LYS A 192 -10.23 -21.88 2.88
C LYS A 192 -10.47 -22.94 3.96
N SER A 193 -10.69 -22.52 5.20
CA SER A 193 -11.04 -23.40 6.33
C SER A 193 -12.37 -24.11 6.07
N THR A 194 -13.44 -23.37 5.73
CA THR A 194 -14.74 -23.97 5.39
C THR A 194 -14.61 -25.00 4.27
N LYS A 195 -13.87 -24.69 3.19
CA LYS A 195 -13.68 -25.64 2.09
C LYS A 195 -12.95 -26.90 2.55
N ALA A 196 -11.94 -26.76 3.41
CA ALA A 196 -11.23 -27.90 3.97
C ALA A 196 -12.14 -28.75 4.88
N SER A 197 -12.94 -28.11 5.73
CA SER A 197 -13.90 -28.80 6.61
C SER A 197 -14.97 -29.56 5.85
N ILE A 198 -15.50 -29.00 4.75
CA ILE A 198 -16.43 -29.71 3.86
C ILE A 198 -15.77 -30.97 3.28
N LEU A 199 -14.51 -30.88 2.86
CA LEU A 199 -13.78 -32.02 2.26
C LEU A 199 -13.38 -33.08 3.29
N SER A 200 -13.19 -32.70 4.55
CA SER A 200 -12.78 -33.61 5.63
C SER A 200 -13.93 -34.26 6.37
N ALA A 201 -15.15 -33.72 6.27
CA ALA A 201 -16.33 -34.27 6.92
C ALA A 201 -16.63 -35.66 6.35
N LYS A 202 -16.64 -36.68 7.21
CA LYS A 202 -16.93 -38.07 6.86
C LYS A 202 -18.18 -38.61 7.55
N THR A 203 -18.68 -37.91 8.56
CA THR A 203 -19.86 -38.29 9.32
C THR A 203 -20.98 -37.27 9.15
N HIS A 204 -22.23 -37.71 9.28
CA HIS A 204 -23.40 -36.84 9.19
C HIS A 204 -23.38 -35.70 10.23
N ASP A 205 -22.84 -35.95 11.42
CA ASP A 205 -22.72 -34.93 12.47
C ASP A 205 -21.67 -33.87 12.12
N GLU A 206 -20.54 -34.26 11.53
CA GLU A 206 -19.53 -33.33 11.01
C GLU A 206 -20.10 -32.48 9.86
N GLU A 207 -20.84 -33.09 8.92
CA GLU A 207 -21.50 -32.37 7.83
C GLU A 207 -22.51 -31.34 8.36
N LYS A 208 -23.31 -31.72 9.37
CA LYS A 208 -24.28 -30.83 10.00
C LYS A 208 -23.60 -29.66 10.72
N ALA A 209 -22.49 -29.89 11.41
CA ALA A 209 -21.70 -28.84 12.05
C ALA A 209 -21.16 -27.83 11.04
N VAL A 210 -20.55 -28.31 9.95
CA VAL A 210 -20.06 -27.46 8.86
C VAL A 210 -21.18 -26.64 8.22
N MET A 211 -22.35 -27.24 8.01
CA MET A 211 -23.52 -26.52 7.47
C MET A 211 -24.00 -25.40 8.40
N GLN A 212 -24.05 -25.63 9.71
CA GLN A 212 -24.42 -24.61 10.68
C GLN A 212 -23.46 -23.42 10.69
N ASP A 213 -22.15 -23.67 10.59
CA ASP A 213 -21.14 -22.61 10.55
C ASP A 213 -21.22 -21.78 9.25
N ILE A 214 -21.53 -22.42 8.12
CA ILE A 214 -21.83 -21.73 6.85
C ILE A 214 -23.09 -20.86 6.97
N MET A 215 -24.13 -21.34 7.64
CA MET A 215 -25.35 -20.54 7.85
C MET A 215 -25.08 -19.33 8.73
N LYS A 216 -24.38 -19.50 9.86
CA LYS A 216 -24.01 -18.41 10.77
C LYS A 216 -23.17 -17.34 10.08
N SER A 217 -22.19 -17.73 9.27
CA SER A 217 -21.35 -16.79 8.52
C SER A 217 -22.13 -16.03 7.43
N LYS A 218 -23.11 -16.66 6.78
CA LYS A 218 -24.04 -15.97 5.86
C LYS A 218 -24.90 -14.91 6.57
N LEU A 219 -25.44 -15.23 7.74
CA LEU A 219 -26.23 -14.29 8.56
C LEU A 219 -25.39 -13.06 8.98
N LYS A 220 -24.14 -13.26 9.42
CA LYS A 220 -23.22 -12.15 9.73
C LYS A 220 -23.01 -11.22 8.54
N LYS A 221 -22.87 -11.77 7.32
CA LYS A 221 -22.69 -10.99 6.09
C LYS A 221 -23.93 -10.18 5.70
N VAL A 222 -25.14 -10.69 5.98
CA VAL A 222 -26.39 -9.97 5.74
C VAL A 222 -26.53 -8.79 6.70
N ASN A 223 -26.18 -8.97 7.97
CA ASN A 223 -26.23 -7.89 8.96
C ASN A 223 -25.21 -6.78 8.65
N GLN A 224 -23.97 -7.13 8.27
CA GLN A 224 -22.96 -6.14 7.87
C GLN A 224 -23.39 -5.28 6.67
N LYS A 225 -24.16 -5.83 5.72
CA LYS A 225 -24.68 -5.07 4.56
C LYS A 225 -25.84 -4.13 4.89
N LYS A 226 -26.56 -4.36 5.99
CA LYS A 226 -27.68 -3.51 6.43
C LYS A 226 -27.24 -2.36 7.34
N SER A 227 -26.01 -2.43 7.85
CA SER A 227 -25.44 -1.48 8.82
C SER A 227 -24.37 -0.56 8.20
N SER A 228 -24.22 -0.58 6.88
CA SER A 228 -23.36 0.33 6.10
C SER A 228 -24.20 1.25 5.24
#